data_AF-A0A645IAP8-F1
#
_entry.id   AF-A0A645IAP8-F1
#
_cell.length_a   1.000
_cell.length_b   1.000
_cell.length_c   1.000
_cell.angle_alpha   90.00
_cell.angle_beta   90.00
_cell.angle_gamma   90.00
#
_symmetry.space_group_name_H-M   'P 1'
#
loop_
_entity.id
_entity.type
_entity.pdbx_description
1 polymer ?
#
loop_
_entity_poly.entity_id
_entity_poly.type
_entity_poly.pdbx_seq_one_letter_code
_entity_poly.pdbx_strand_id
1 'polypeptide(L)' 'MQGLDADKVVALAMRSPYDLLYVPEVGAYIACYSDRPATMKALGKLLKGELEPKGHLPVELSGLYPRGWGLTKTFMR' A
#
# COMPACT_ATOMS: atom_id res chain seq x y z
N MET A 1 15.90 -8.75 -19.56
CA MET A 1 15.40 -8.25 -18.26
C MET A 1 14.17 -9.06 -17.92
N GLN A 2 14.25 -9.93 -16.92
CA GLN A 2 13.08 -10.67 -16.44
C GLN A 2 12.14 -9.63 -15.80
N GLY A 3 10.94 -9.45 -16.37
CA GLY A 3 9.94 -8.56 -15.80
C GLY A 3 9.48 -9.12 -14.44
N LEU A 4 9.25 -8.24 -13.47
CA LEU A 4 8.65 -8.65 -12.20
C LEU A 4 7.20 -9.08 -12.47
N ASP A 5 6.78 -10.23 -11.94
CA ASP A 5 5.38 -10.64 -12.00
C ASP A 5 4.55 -9.61 -11.21
N ALA A 6 3.57 -8.97 -11.85
CA ALA A 6 2.82 -7.86 -11.25
C ALA A 6 2.09 -8.25 -9.95
N ASP A 7 1.65 -9.50 -9.84
CA ASP A 7 1.00 -10.06 -8.64
C ASP A 7 1.95 -10.20 -7.43
N LYS A 8 3.27 -10.17 -7.67
CA LYS A 8 4.31 -10.21 -6.63
C LYS A 8 4.95 -8.83 -6.37
N VAL A 9 4.37 -7.77 -6.93
CA VAL A 9 4.83 -6.40 -6.71
C VAL A 9 3.98 -5.72 -5.65
N VAL A 10 4.65 -5.10 -4.68
CA VAL A 10 4.03 -4.21 -3.70
C VAL A 10 4.39 -2.77 -4.04
N ALA A 11 3.40 -1.96 -4.38
CA ALA A 11 3.58 -0.54 -4.65
C ALA A 11 3.38 0.30 -3.37
N LEU A 12 4.25 1.29 -3.19
CA LEU A 12 4.31 2.11 -1.98
C LEU A 12 4.12 3.59 -2.35
N ALA A 13 2.97 4.15 -1.98
CA ALA A 13 2.67 5.56 -2.20
C ALA A 13 3.20 6.43 -1.06
N MET A 14 4.27 7.18 -1.32
CA MET A 14 4.89 8.08 -0.34
C MET A 14 4.23 9.46 -0.26
N ARG A 15 3.38 9.82 -1.23
CA ARG A 15 2.75 11.15 -1.28
C ARG A 15 1.26 11.06 -1.56
N SER A 16 0.90 10.46 -2.69
CA SER A 16 -0.45 10.43 -3.23
C SER A 16 -0.93 8.99 -3.37
N PRO A 17 -2.16 8.67 -2.95
CA PRO A 17 -2.73 7.34 -3.13
C PRO A 17 -3.30 7.12 -4.55
N TYR A 18 -3.35 8.18 -5.37
CA TYR A 18 -3.93 8.14 -6.72
C TYR A 18 -3.01 7.44 -7.73
N ASP A 19 -1.76 7.15 -7.38
CA ASP A 19 -0.85 6.40 -8.27
C ASP A 19 -1.43 5.00 -8.59
N LEU A 20 -2.25 4.44 -7.69
CA LEU A 20 -2.94 3.17 -7.91
C LEU A 20 -3.88 3.19 -9.14
N LEU A 21 -4.41 4.35 -9.51
CA LEU A 21 -5.27 4.47 -10.70
C LEU A 21 -4.50 4.21 -12.01
N TYR A 22 -3.18 4.34 -11.99
CA TYR A 22 -2.31 4.15 -13.16
C TYR A 22 -1.58 2.81 -13.16
N VAL A 23 -1.53 2.12 -12.01
CA VAL A 23 -0.91 0.79 -11.86
C VAL A 23 -1.83 -0.18 -11.09
N PRO A 24 -3.07 -0.41 -11.54
CA PRO A 24 -4.04 -1.26 -10.83
C PRO A 24 -3.64 -2.74 -10.78
N GLU A 25 -2.69 -3.19 -11.60
CA GLU A 25 -2.25 -4.57 -11.73
C GLU A 25 -1.33 -5.06 -10.59
N VAL A 26 -0.92 -4.18 -9.68
CA VAL A 26 -0.02 -4.52 -8.57
C VAL A 26 -0.70 -5.45 -7.56
N GLY A 27 0.02 -6.46 -7.10
CA GLY A 27 -0.49 -7.44 -6.13
C GLY A 27 -0.84 -6.84 -4.77
N ALA A 28 -0.15 -5.78 -4.35
CA ALA A 28 -0.52 -5.01 -3.16
C ALA A 28 -0.14 -3.53 -3.30
N TYR A 29 -0.90 -2.67 -2.62
CA TYR A 29 -0.68 -1.22 -2.62
C TYR A 29 -0.81 -0.64 -1.21
N ILE A 30 0.19 0.13 -0.77
CA ILE A 30 0.23 0.77 0.55
C ILE A 30 0.45 2.26 0.39
N ALA A 31 -0.50 3.08 0.84
CA ALA A 31 -0.38 4.53 0.91
C ALA A 31 0.19 4.96 2.27
N CYS A 32 1.49 5.30 2.30
CA CYS A 32 2.22 5.70 3.50
C CYS A 32 2.19 7.21 3.76
N TYR A 33 1.90 8.02 2.72
CA TYR A 33 1.82 9.49 2.77
C TYR A 33 3.08 10.21 3.31
N SER A 34 4.19 9.48 3.48
CA SER A 34 5.46 10.02 3.98
C SER A 34 6.59 9.03 3.66
N ASP A 35 7.74 9.57 3.28
CA ASP A 35 9.02 8.88 3.06
C ASP A 35 9.96 8.98 4.27
N ARG A 36 9.49 9.58 5.39
CA ARG A 36 10.31 9.79 6.59
C ARG A 36 10.84 8.46 7.17
N PRO A 37 12.02 8.46 7.81
CA PRO A 37 12.62 7.25 8.38
C PRO A 37 11.72 6.48 9.36
N ALA A 38 10.91 7.18 10.16
CA ALA A 38 9.96 6.55 11.07
C ALA A 38 8.86 5.77 10.31
N THR A 39 8.33 6.35 9.23
CA THR A 39 7.33 5.73 8.35
C THR A 39 7.91 4.50 7.67
N MET A 40 9.14 4.60 7.14
CA MET A 40 9.79 3.47 6.47
C MET A 40 10.11 2.32 7.44
N LYS A 41 10.48 2.62 8.69
CA LYS A 41 10.64 1.60 9.74
C LYS A 41 9.32 0.90 10.07
N ALA A 42 8.23 1.65 10.22
CA ALA A 42 6.90 1.08 10.46
C ALA A 42 6.43 0.22 9.27
N LEU A 43 6.68 0.68 8.04
CA LEU A 43 6.40 -0.08 6.84
C LEU A 43 7.18 -1.39 6.78
N GLY A 44 8.47 -1.38 7.12
CA GLY A 44 9.27 -2.60 7.20
C GLY A 44 8.68 -3.63 8.17
N LYS A 45 8.19 -3.18 9.34
CA LYS A 45 7.48 -4.04 10.30
C LYS A 45 6.16 -4.55 9.76
N LEU A 46 5.39 -3.68 9.09
CA LEU A 46 4.12 -4.03 8.46
C LEU A 46 4.31 -5.11 7.39
N LEU A 47 5.30 -4.96 6.51
CA LEU A 47 5.62 -5.94 5.45
C LEU A 47 6.10 -7.28 6.02
N LYS A 48 6.76 -7.27 7.19
CA LYS A 48 7.12 -8.48 7.94
C LYS A 48 5.97 -9.03 8.79
N GLY A 49 4.80 -8.38 8.78
CA GLY A 49 3.64 -8.66 9.63
C GLY A 49 3.92 -8.63 11.14
N GLU A 50 4.94 -7.89 11.56
CA GLU A 50 5.21 -7.54 12.96
C GLU A 50 4.29 -6.40 13.45
N LEU A 51 3.60 -5.75 12.52
CA LEU A 51 2.68 -4.64 12.76
C LEU A 51 1.38 -4.89 11.98
N GLU A 52 0.23 -4.64 12.60
CA GLU A 52 -1.06 -4.67 11.93
C GLU A 52 -1.41 -3.31 11.31
N PRO A 53 -1.93 -3.27 10.07
CA PRO A 53 -2.38 -2.02 9.46
C PRO A 53 -3.61 -1.48 10.20
N LYS A 54 -3.60 -0.17 10.44
CA LYS A 54 -4.74 0.56 11.04
C LYS A 54 -5.15 1.78 10.23
N GLY A 55 -4.46 2.03 9.11
CA GLY A 55 -4.70 3.17 8.24
C GLY A 55 -5.95 2.96 7.40
N HIS A 56 -6.73 4.03 7.24
CA HIS A 56 -7.89 4.07 6.38
C HIS A 56 -7.71 5.22 5.38
N LEU A 57 -8.20 5.04 4.16
CA LEU A 57 -8.10 6.03 3.10
C LEU A 57 -8.85 7.31 3.52
N PRO A 58 -8.19 8.46 3.57
CA PRO A 58 -8.86 9.74 3.82
C PRO A 58 -9.58 10.25 2.56
N VAL A 59 -9.41 9.59 1.41
CA VAL A 59 -10.00 9.98 0.12
C VAL A 59 -10.64 8.77 -0.54
N GLU A 60 -11.53 9.03 -1.49
CA GLU A 60 -12.01 8.02 -2.40
C GLU A 60 -11.02 7.83 -3.55
N LEU A 61 -10.72 6.57 -3.88
CA LEU A 61 -10.05 6.20 -5.13
C LEU A 61 -11.15 5.80 -6.11
N SER A 62 -11.58 6.75 -6.94
CA SER A 62 -12.75 6.61 -7.80
C SER A 62 -12.70 5.32 -8.63
N GLY A 63 -13.74 4.50 -8.48
CA GLY A 63 -13.87 3.21 -9.18
C GLY A 63 -13.12 2.03 -8.56
N LEU A 64 -12.32 2.25 -7.50
CA LEU A 64 -11.57 1.18 -6.82
C LEU A 64 -11.97 1.03 -5.35
N TYR A 65 -11.79 2.08 -4.54
CA TYR A 65 -11.94 2.00 -3.09
C TYR A 65 -12.61 3.26 -2.51
N PRO A 66 -13.63 3.12 -1.65
CA PRO A 66 -14.28 4.26 -1.02
C PRO A 66 -13.40 4.92 0.05
N ARG A 67 -13.70 6.17 0.37
CA ARG A 67 -13.13 6.83 1.56
C ARG A 67 -13.45 5.99 2.81
N GLY A 68 -12.47 5.89 3.70
CA GLY A 68 -12.55 5.09 4.93
C GLY A 68 -12.17 3.62 4.72
N TRP A 69 -11.89 3.20 3.49
CA TRP A 69 -11.43 1.84 3.21
C TRP A 69 -9.98 1.63 3.69
N GLY A 70 -9.68 0.46 4.25
CA GLY A 70 -8.34 0.11 4.72
C GLY A 70 -8.19 -1.39 4.91
N LEU A 71 -6.95 -1.85 4.93
CA LEU A 71 -6.63 -3.24 5.25
C LEU A 71 -6.79 -3.48 6.74
N THR A 72 -7.42 -4.60 7.10
CA THR A 72 -7.65 -4.99 8.50
C THR A 72 -6.66 -6.03 9.00
N LYS A 73 -5.88 -6.66 8.10
CA LYS A 73 -4.81 -7.61 8.40
C LYS A 73 -3.69 -7.51 7.38
N THR A 74 -2.47 -7.82 7.81
CA THR A 74 -1.35 -8.03 6.90
C THR A 74 -1.49 -9.38 6.20
N PHE A 75 -1.45 -9.39 4.87
CA PHE A 75 -1.34 -10.64 4.09
C PHE A 75 0.13 -11.10 4.11
N MET A 76 0.40 -12.13 4.90
CA MET A 76 1.62 -12.95 4.74
C MET A 76 1.31 -14.06 3.74
N ARG A 77 2.17 -14.22 2.74
CA ARG A 77 2.12 -15.32 1.79
C ARG A 77 3.47 -16.02 1.77
#